data_AF-A0A351G5Q6-F1
#
_entry.id   AF-A0A351G5Q6-F1
#
_cell.length_a   1.000
_cell.length_b   1.000
_cell.length_c   1.000
_cell.angle_alpha   90.00
_cell.angle_beta   90.00
_cell.angle_gamma   90.00
#
_symmetry.space_group_name_H-M   'P 1'
#
loop_
_entity.id
_entity.type
_entity.pdbx_description
1 polymer ?
#
loop_
_entity_poly.entity_id
_entity_poly.type
_entity_poly.pdbx_seq_one_letter_code
_entity_poly.pdbx_strand_id
1 'polypeptide(L)' 'MSSAPTGKHQVQAGWALARLLIGSDEPGEIAQQEGITFSGQAEDLVEILFPNLHPMMSHWDEF' A
#
# COMPACT_ATOMS: atom_id res chain seq x y z
N MET A 1 17.11 5.66 -17.45
CA MET A 1 16.11 5.60 -16.35
C MET A 1 16.87 5.80 -15.05
N SER A 2 16.58 6.88 -14.31
CA SER A 2 17.30 7.19 -13.07
C SER A 2 16.78 6.27 -11.96
N SER A 3 17.67 5.48 -11.33
CA SER A 3 17.31 4.66 -10.17
C SER A 3 17.09 5.57 -8.96
N ALA A 4 15.94 5.45 -8.31
CA ALA A 4 15.73 6.07 -7.00
C ALA A 4 16.77 5.54 -5.99
N PRO A 5 17.18 6.34 -4.99
CA PRO A 5 18.11 5.89 -3.96
C PRO A 5 17.53 4.68 -3.20
N THR A 6 18.29 3.60 -3.18
CA THR A 6 17.95 2.35 -2.50
C THR A 6 18.11 2.53 -0.99
N GLY A 7 17.05 2.93 -0.30
CA GLY A 7 17.03 2.99 1.17
C GLY A 7 16.97 1.59 1.80
N LYS A 8 17.39 1.43 3.06
CA LYS A 8 17.22 0.15 3.80
C LYS A 8 15.74 -0.25 3.94
N HIS A 9 14.84 0.73 3.87
CA HIS A 9 13.41 0.60 4.08
C HIS A 9 12.69 0.94 2.78
N GLN A 10 12.11 -0.05 2.10
CA GLN A 10 11.46 0.17 0.80
C GLN A 10 10.18 -0.64 0.64
N VAL A 11 9.31 -0.11 -0.22
CA VAL A 11 8.12 -0.78 -0.76
C VAL A 11 8.25 -0.80 -2.27
N GLN A 12 8.23 -1.99 -2.87
CA GLN A 12 8.24 -2.20 -4.31
C GLN A 12 6.89 -2.78 -4.73
N ALA A 13 6.01 -1.90 -5.18
CA ALA A 13 4.61 -2.24 -5.48
C ALA A 13 4.18 -1.91 -6.93
N GLY A 14 5.00 -1.19 -7.71
CA GLY A 14 4.61 -0.75 -9.05
C GLY A 14 3.25 -0.03 -9.05
N TRP A 15 2.35 -0.44 -9.94
CA TRP A 15 0.96 0.06 -10.00
C TRP A 15 0.08 -0.39 -8.83
N ALA A 16 0.40 -1.50 -8.17
CA ALA A 16 -0.36 -1.99 -7.02
C ALA A 16 -0.24 -1.06 -5.80
N LEU A 17 0.71 -0.12 -5.80
CA LEU A 17 0.79 0.95 -4.80
C LEU A 17 -0.52 1.74 -4.73
N ALA A 18 -1.26 1.88 -5.84
CA ALA A 18 -2.54 2.56 -5.85
C ALA A 18 -3.58 1.87 -4.97
N ARG A 19 -3.64 0.52 -4.98
CA ARG A 19 -4.57 -0.24 -4.12
C ARG A 19 -4.25 -0.04 -2.63
N LEU A 20 -2.97 -0.05 -2.28
CA LEU A 20 -2.52 0.24 -0.92
C LEU A 20 -2.88 1.68 -0.48
N LEU A 21 -2.76 2.66 -1.38
CA LEU A 21 -3.09 4.07 -1.08
C LEU A 21 -4.59 4.35 -1.02
N ILE A 22 -5.40 3.61 -1.78
CA ILE A 22 -6.87 3.68 -1.69
C ILE A 22 -7.33 3.12 -0.34
N GLY A 23 -6.65 2.09 0.17
CA GLY A 23 -6.95 1.49 1.46
C GLY A 23 -8.30 0.79 1.49
N SER A 24 -8.72 0.13 0.40
CA SER A 24 -10.01 -0.56 0.29
C SER A 24 -10.02 -1.94 0.96
N ASP A 25 -8.86 -2.60 1.00
CA ASP A 25 -8.68 -3.96 1.52
C ASP A 25 -7.55 -3.96 2.56
N GLU A 26 -7.34 -5.09 3.25
CA GLU A 26 -6.22 -5.23 4.15
C GLU A 26 -4.88 -5.18 3.39
N PRO A 27 -3.90 -4.38 3.84
CA PRO A 27 -2.63 -4.21 3.13
C PRO A 27 -1.84 -5.51 2.93
N GLY A 28 -1.91 -6.42 3.90
CA GLY A 28 -1.28 -7.74 3.80
C GLY A 28 -1.87 -8.58 2.69
N GLU A 29 -3.20 -8.55 2.51
CA GLU A 29 -3.88 -9.24 1.43
C GLU A 29 -3.53 -8.65 0.06
N ILE A 30 -3.53 -7.33 -0.06
CA ILE A 30 -3.12 -6.64 -1.30
C ILE A 30 -1.67 -7.02 -1.65
N ALA A 31 -0.76 -6.98 -0.66
CA ALA A 31 0.63 -7.31 -0.88
C ALA A 31 0.84 -8.74 -1.39
N GLN A 32 0.13 -9.70 -0.81
CA GLN A 32 0.18 -11.09 -1.24
C GLN A 32 -0.37 -11.27 -2.66
N GLN A 33 -1.52 -10.67 -2.96
CA GLN A 33 -2.19 -10.79 -4.26
C GLN A 33 -1.37 -10.18 -5.40
N GLU A 34 -0.74 -9.04 -5.14
CA GLU A 34 -0.06 -8.22 -6.15
C GLU A 34 1.46 -8.45 -6.20
N GLY A 35 2.00 -9.33 -5.33
CA GLY A 35 3.43 -9.62 -5.27
C GLY A 35 4.28 -8.44 -4.82
N ILE A 36 3.75 -7.60 -3.91
CA ILE A 36 4.46 -6.43 -3.39
C ILE A 36 5.61 -6.89 -2.51
N THR A 37 6.79 -6.32 -2.71
CA THR A 37 7.99 -6.64 -1.93
C THR A 37 8.32 -5.52 -0.97
N PHE A 38 8.59 -5.88 0.29
CA PHE A 38 9.02 -4.95 1.34
C PHE A 38 10.47 -5.22 1.73
N SER A 39 11.14 -4.20 2.28
CA SER A 39 12.46 -4.38 2.88
C SER A 39 12.63 -3.59 4.17
N GLY A 40 13.36 -4.17 5.12
CA GLY A 40 13.56 -3.61 6.45
C GLY A 40 12.23 -3.38 7.17
N GLN A 41 12.13 -2.28 7.92
CA GLN A 41 10.92 -1.94 8.68
C GLN A 41 9.67 -1.68 7.83
N ALA A 42 9.77 -1.58 6.49
CA ALA A 42 8.58 -1.39 5.67
C ALA A 42 7.61 -2.57 5.72
N GLU A 43 8.12 -3.78 6.00
CA GLU A 43 7.31 -5.00 6.17
C GLU A 43 6.49 -4.92 7.45
N ASP A 44 7.15 -4.67 8.59
CA ASP A 44 6.49 -4.57 9.90
C ASP A 44 5.52 -3.38 10.00
N LEU A 45 5.75 -2.34 9.20
CA LEU A 45 4.96 -1.11 9.22
C LEU A 45 3.88 -1.07 8.14
N VAL A 46 3.67 -2.13 7.35
CA VAL A 46 2.76 -2.09 6.19
C VAL A 46 1.35 -1.64 6.56
N GLU A 47 0.80 -2.15 7.66
CA GLU A 47 -0.54 -1.79 8.15
C GLU A 47 -0.63 -0.34 8.66
N ILE A 48 0.50 0.23 9.09
CA ILE A 48 0.59 1.61 9.58
C ILE A 48 0.79 2.58 8.43
N LEU A 49 1.56 2.19 7.41
CA LEU A 49 1.84 2.98 6.22
C LEU A 49 0.64 3.05 5.28
N PHE A 50 -0.16 1.99 5.24
CA PHE A 50 -1.30 1.84 4.35
C PHE A 50 -2.54 1.41 5.12
N PRO A 51 -3.01 2.16 6.12
CA PRO A 51 -4.16 1.72 6.91
C PRO A 51 -5.39 1.49 6.02
N ASN A 52 -6.18 0.45 6.32
CA ASN A 52 -7.47 0.26 5.69
C ASN A 52 -8.34 1.49 6.03
N LEU A 53 -8.64 2.29 5.01
CA LEU A 53 -9.52 3.43 5.14
C LEU A 53 -10.93 2.85 4.97
N HIS A 54 -11.52 2.41 6.10
CA HIS A 54 -12.95 2.04 6.18
C HIS A 54 -13.76 2.89 5.23
N PRO A 55 -14.73 2.30 4.48
CA PRO A 55 -15.22 2.81 3.22
C PRO A 55 -15.33 4.33 3.31
N MET A 56 -14.41 5.00 2.62
CA MET A 56 -14.55 6.40 2.32
C MET A 56 -15.95 6.49 1.72
N MET A 57 -16.91 7.07 2.45
CA MET A 57 -18.26 7.30 1.93
C MET A 57 -18.03 7.85 0.54
N SER A 58 -18.45 7.07 -0.45
CA SER A 58 -18.38 7.53 -1.82
C SER A 58 -19.07 8.90 -1.82
N HIS A 59 -18.69 9.85 -2.67
CA HIS A 59 -19.55 11.03 -2.87
C HIS A 59 -21.00 10.63 -3.24
N TRP A 60 -21.21 9.36 -3.63
CA TRP A 60 -22.50 8.73 -3.87
C TRP A 60 -23.24 8.22 -2.61
N ASP A 61 -22.58 8.11 -1.46
CA ASP A 61 -23.22 7.74 -0.18
C ASP A 61 -23.75 8.97 0.58
N GLU A 62 -23.53 10.19 0.06
CA GLU A 62 -24.06 11.45 0.61
C GLU A 62 -25.52 11.76 0.19
N PHE A 63 -26.16 10.91 -0.63
CA PHE A 63 -27.53 11.14 -1.14
C PHE A 63 -28.46 9.93 -0.99
#